data_AF-A0A8T4JDI6-F1
#
_entry.id   AF-A0A8T4JDI6-F1
#
_cell.length_a   1.000
_cell.length_b   1.000
_cell.length_c   1.000
_cell.angle_alpha   90.00
_cell.angle_beta   90.00
_cell.angle_gamma   90.00
#
_symmetry.space_group_name_H-M   'P 1'
#
loop_
_entity.id
_entity.type
_entity.pdbx_description
1 polymer ?
#
loop_
_entity_poly.entity_id
_entity_poly.type
_entity_poly.pdbx_seq_one_letter_code
_entity_poly.pdbx_strand_id
1 'polypeptide(L)'
;VDSGGKAVVGTDSKVSTGSLNTQNFPAKTRSGLSGALGDVIDHSPQPGEVNYDSNNYGNPATKAHEETHGINSNIANLRHNDGTKTRGFYLLNNKKAILKSPKVTIHSPKNYLPKGMKGGMYYDYLDRKDRTNDPLYIFDEWTAYLNGGRSAVDLAQKGMWKWDRGDAVAGPVKFGMYSLALGMSAQQNDPNYWKSKNGEQFRAFTKFNLERTVNLFNEGNKIKSLSSSSIHQEASQMLNQLRDTNNPQTEAMRNFAKNNFNINDPDWTKRVLGF
;
A
#
# COMPACT_ATOMS: atom_id res chain seq x y z
N VAL A 1 30.72 11.82 20.52
CA VAL A 1 29.50 12.53 20.10
C VAL A 1 28.56 11.47 19.55
N ASP A 2 27.56 11.11 20.35
CA ASP A 2 26.59 10.08 20.03
C ASP A 2 25.52 10.69 19.11
N SER A 3 25.63 10.44 17.80
CA SER A 3 24.68 10.94 16.79
C SER A 3 23.77 9.82 16.26
N GLY A 4 23.44 8.84 17.11
CA GLY A 4 22.48 7.78 16.84
C GLY A 4 21.02 8.25 16.88
N GLY A 5 20.71 9.40 16.28
CA GLY A 5 19.34 9.87 16.13
C GLY A 5 18.55 8.89 15.29
N LYS A 6 17.73 8.03 15.93
CA LYS A 6 16.76 7.18 15.24
C LYS A 6 15.90 8.10 14.37
N ALA A 7 16.00 7.97 13.06
CA ALA A 7 15.07 8.62 12.14
C ALA A 7 13.66 8.09 12.46
N VAL A 8 12.85 8.92 13.10
CA VAL A 8 11.45 8.58 13.37
C VAL A 8 10.71 8.66 12.03
N VAL A 9 10.43 7.51 11.43
CA VAL A 9 9.64 7.42 10.20
C VAL A 9 8.17 7.62 10.54
N GLY A 10 7.70 8.86 10.45
CA GLY A 10 6.29 9.25 10.43
C GLY A 10 5.34 8.60 11.45
N THR A 11 4.04 8.75 11.21
CA THR A 11 2.98 8.10 11.99
C THR A 11 2.81 6.62 11.66
N ASP A 12 3.43 6.11 10.60
CA ASP A 12 3.42 4.68 10.24
C ASP A 12 3.98 3.79 11.35
N SER A 13 4.90 4.33 12.16
CA SER A 13 5.41 3.67 13.38
C SER A 13 4.33 3.43 14.45
N LYS A 14 3.21 4.17 14.39
CA LYS A 14 2.09 4.09 15.34
C LYS A 14 0.98 3.13 14.88
N VAL A 15 1.01 2.67 13.62
CA VAL A 15 0.03 1.68 13.14
C VAL A 15 0.42 0.31 13.69
N SER A 16 -0.44 -0.27 14.51
CA SER A 16 -0.25 -1.61 15.05
C SER A 16 -0.25 -2.64 13.92
N THR A 17 0.74 -3.53 13.91
CA THR A 17 0.74 -4.66 12.97
C THR A 17 -0.33 -5.69 13.32
N GLY A 18 -0.91 -5.66 14.53
CA GLY A 18 -1.93 -6.60 14.97
C GLY A 18 -1.51 -8.05 14.73
N SER A 19 -2.32 -8.79 13.97
CA SER A 19 -2.06 -10.19 13.59
C SER A 19 -1.21 -10.38 12.33
N LEU A 20 -0.70 -9.29 11.73
CA LEU A 20 0.19 -9.37 10.57
C LEU A 20 1.57 -9.86 11.01
N ASN A 21 2.01 -10.98 10.42
CA ASN A 21 3.34 -11.50 10.63
C ASN A 21 4.33 -10.62 9.85
N THR A 22 5.06 -9.81 10.59
CA THR A 22 6.18 -9.02 10.05
C THR A 22 7.51 -9.68 10.44
N GLN A 23 8.50 -9.55 9.58
CA GLN A 23 9.86 -10.00 9.83
C GLN A 23 10.79 -8.79 9.83
N ASN A 24 11.85 -8.87 10.61
CA ASN A 24 12.93 -7.89 10.52
C ASN A 24 13.57 -7.97 9.13
N PHE A 25 13.85 -6.80 8.56
CA PHE A 25 14.51 -6.62 7.28
C PHE A 25 15.44 -5.42 7.43
N PRO A 26 16.65 -5.60 7.96
CA PRO A 26 17.53 -4.50 8.32
C PRO A 26 18.04 -3.76 7.07
N ALA A 27 18.31 -2.48 7.24
CA ALA A 27 18.97 -1.64 6.24
C ALA A 27 20.28 -2.27 5.74
N LYS A 28 20.51 -2.17 4.43
CA LYS A 28 21.75 -2.62 3.77
C LYS A 28 22.83 -1.55 3.80
N THR A 29 22.43 -0.28 3.80
CA THR A 29 23.32 0.88 3.78
C THR A 29 22.84 1.96 4.74
N ARG A 30 23.58 3.08 4.81
CA ARG A 30 23.16 4.30 5.51
C ARG A 30 23.41 5.49 4.59
N SER A 31 22.39 5.93 3.88
CA SER A 31 22.42 7.05 2.94
C SER A 31 22.61 8.41 3.60
N GLY A 32 22.34 8.51 4.92
CA GLY A 32 22.31 9.78 5.65
C GLY A 32 21.05 10.62 5.36
N LEU A 33 20.16 10.15 4.49
CA LEU A 33 18.83 10.72 4.30
C LEU A 33 17.93 10.39 5.50
N SER A 34 16.91 11.20 5.74
CA SER A 34 16.01 11.05 6.90
C SER A 34 14.56 10.82 6.48
N GLY A 35 13.75 10.26 7.40
CA GLY A 35 12.35 9.93 7.14
C GLY A 35 12.20 8.73 6.22
N ALA A 36 11.00 8.57 5.64
CA ALA A 36 10.68 7.43 4.79
C ALA A 36 11.55 7.32 3.53
N LEU A 37 11.97 8.45 2.95
CA LEU A 37 12.87 8.41 1.79
C LEU A 37 14.19 7.74 2.17
N GLY A 38 14.84 8.20 3.25
CA GLY A 38 16.09 7.60 3.69
C GLY A 38 15.93 6.15 4.08
N ASP A 39 14.86 5.82 4.79
CA ASP A 39 14.54 4.44 5.14
C ASP A 39 14.38 3.55 3.90
N VAL A 40 13.68 3.98 2.85
CA VAL A 40 13.58 3.22 1.59
C VAL A 40 14.95 3.07 0.93
N ILE A 41 15.71 4.16 0.74
CA ILE A 41 17.02 4.10 0.09
C ILE A 41 18.00 3.20 0.85
N ASP A 42 17.96 3.20 2.17
CA ASP A 42 18.84 2.39 3.01
C ASP A 42 18.57 0.88 2.85
N HIS A 43 17.38 0.49 2.41
CA HIS A 43 16.96 -0.88 2.18
C HIS A 43 16.98 -1.30 0.70
N SER A 44 17.16 -0.34 -0.21
CA SER A 44 17.21 -0.57 -1.65
C SER A 44 18.22 -1.66 -2.02
N PRO A 45 17.86 -2.52 -3.00
CA PRO A 45 18.79 -3.51 -3.50
C PRO A 45 20.00 -2.82 -4.17
N GLN A 46 21.16 -3.44 -4.02
CA GLN A 46 22.41 -3.02 -4.65
C GLN A 46 22.44 -3.46 -6.12
N PRO A 47 23.26 -2.80 -6.97
CA PRO A 47 23.41 -3.19 -8.37
C PRO A 47 23.68 -4.69 -8.53
N GLY A 48 22.90 -5.36 -9.38
CA GLY A 48 23.00 -6.79 -9.64
C GLY A 48 22.15 -7.71 -8.75
N GLU A 49 21.55 -7.20 -7.66
CA GLU A 49 20.62 -8.00 -6.83
C GLU A 49 19.23 -8.14 -7.46
N VAL A 50 18.82 -7.17 -8.27
CA VAL A 50 17.60 -7.17 -9.08
C VAL A 50 17.85 -6.38 -10.38
N ASN A 51 17.13 -6.71 -11.46
CA ASN A 51 17.11 -5.91 -12.68
C ASN A 51 16.17 -4.71 -12.50
N TYR A 52 16.60 -3.72 -11.73
CA TYR A 52 15.82 -2.54 -11.41
C TYR A 52 16.72 -1.29 -11.32
N ASP A 53 16.40 -0.23 -12.08
CA ASP A 53 17.18 1.03 -12.10
C ASP A 53 16.29 2.23 -11.78
N SER A 54 16.51 2.82 -10.61
CA SER A 54 15.79 3.98 -10.08
C SER A 54 16.55 5.30 -10.27
N ASN A 55 17.75 5.28 -10.86
CA ASN A 55 18.68 6.41 -10.82
C ASN A 55 18.20 7.63 -11.63
N ASN A 56 17.19 7.45 -12.48
CA ASN A 56 16.68 8.47 -13.38
C ASN A 56 15.39 9.17 -12.90
N TYR A 57 14.87 8.86 -11.70
CA TYR A 57 13.63 9.46 -11.23
C TYR A 57 13.86 10.80 -10.54
N GLY A 58 13.47 11.88 -11.23
CA GLY A 58 13.74 13.26 -10.82
C GLY A 58 12.98 13.79 -9.59
N ASN A 59 12.00 13.05 -9.04
CA ASN A 59 11.33 13.44 -7.79
C ASN A 59 11.44 12.36 -6.70
N PRO A 60 11.64 12.74 -5.42
CA PRO A 60 11.88 11.78 -4.34
C PRO A 60 10.74 10.81 -4.05
N ALA A 61 9.48 11.21 -4.28
CA ALA A 61 8.33 10.33 -4.04
C ALA A 61 8.25 9.22 -5.09
N THR A 62 8.48 9.54 -6.37
CA THR A 62 8.68 8.52 -7.42
C THR A 62 9.88 7.66 -7.05
N LYS A 63 11.02 8.25 -6.70
CA LYS A 63 12.20 7.44 -6.35
C LYS A 63 11.87 6.43 -5.24
N ALA A 64 11.25 6.87 -4.15
CA ALA A 64 10.86 5.96 -3.06
C ALA A 64 9.80 4.91 -3.46
N HIS A 65 8.85 5.26 -4.34
CA HIS A 65 7.89 4.31 -4.90
C HIS A 65 8.61 3.22 -5.72
N GLU A 66 9.45 3.66 -6.63
CA GLU A 66 10.19 2.79 -7.55
C GLU A 66 11.16 1.88 -6.77
N GLU A 67 11.96 2.45 -5.87
CA GLU A 67 12.84 1.69 -4.99
C GLU A 67 12.08 0.65 -4.14
N THR A 68 10.85 0.96 -3.71
CA THR A 68 10.02 -0.01 -3.00
C THR A 68 9.71 -1.24 -3.87
N HIS A 69 9.47 -1.09 -5.17
CA HIS A 69 9.31 -2.24 -6.09
C HIS A 69 10.59 -3.08 -6.14
N GLY A 70 11.75 -2.44 -6.21
CA GLY A 70 13.06 -3.11 -6.16
C GLY A 70 13.23 -3.91 -4.87
N ILE A 71 12.89 -3.32 -3.71
CA ILE A 71 12.96 -3.98 -2.41
C ILE A 71 11.97 -5.15 -2.33
N ASN A 72 10.72 -4.96 -2.77
CA ASN A 72 9.70 -6.00 -2.78
C ASN A 72 10.12 -7.21 -3.63
N SER A 73 10.70 -6.94 -4.81
CA SER A 73 11.28 -7.95 -5.70
C SER A 73 12.46 -8.68 -5.02
N ASN A 74 13.37 -7.95 -4.37
CA ASN A 74 14.48 -8.56 -3.62
C ASN A 74 13.96 -9.47 -2.50
N ILE A 75 12.96 -9.03 -1.72
CA ILE A 75 12.37 -9.84 -0.65
C ILE A 75 11.70 -11.10 -1.22
N ALA A 76 10.97 -10.99 -2.34
CA ALA A 76 10.35 -12.13 -2.99
C ALA A 76 11.42 -13.13 -3.47
N ASN A 77 12.52 -12.64 -4.03
CA ASN A 77 13.60 -13.47 -4.56
C ASN A 77 14.33 -14.30 -3.49
N LEU A 78 14.34 -13.85 -2.24
CA LEU A 78 14.93 -14.61 -1.12
C LEU A 78 14.19 -15.91 -0.79
N ARG A 79 13.06 -16.24 -1.47
CA ARG A 79 12.21 -17.39 -1.14
C ARG A 79 11.84 -18.30 -2.31
N HIS A 80 12.51 -18.21 -3.45
CA HIS A 80 12.20 -19.02 -4.66
C HIS A 80 12.29 -20.54 -4.53
N ASN A 81 12.67 -21.09 -3.37
CA ASN A 81 13.01 -22.51 -3.23
C ASN A 81 11.83 -23.47 -2.95
N ASP A 82 10.59 -23.00 -2.77
CA ASP A 82 9.45 -23.88 -2.43
C ASP A 82 8.35 -24.00 -3.51
N GLY A 83 8.54 -23.36 -4.67
CA GLY A 83 7.60 -23.40 -5.79
C GLY A 83 6.26 -22.68 -5.54
N THR A 84 6.09 -21.99 -4.40
CA THR A 84 4.88 -21.23 -4.11
C THR A 84 5.02 -19.77 -4.59
N LYS A 85 4.02 -19.28 -5.33
CA LYS A 85 3.96 -17.85 -5.71
C LYS A 85 3.74 -17.01 -4.46
N THR A 86 4.82 -16.41 -3.97
CA THR A 86 4.82 -15.47 -2.84
C THR A 86 5.32 -14.10 -3.30
N ARG A 87 4.90 -13.06 -2.58
CA ARG A 87 5.40 -11.69 -2.74
C ARG A 87 5.94 -11.18 -1.43
N GLY A 88 7.01 -10.40 -1.51
CA GLY A 88 7.58 -9.65 -0.41
C GLY A 88 7.11 -8.20 -0.44
N PHE A 89 6.90 -7.60 0.73
CA PHE A 89 6.45 -6.21 0.86
C PHE A 89 7.23 -5.50 1.95
N TYR A 90 7.88 -4.39 1.60
CA TYR A 90 8.58 -3.54 2.55
C TYR A 90 7.64 -2.52 3.21
N LEU A 91 7.58 -2.53 4.53
CA LEU A 91 6.60 -1.79 5.34
C LEU A 91 7.21 -0.60 6.07
N LEU A 92 8.39 -0.17 5.64
CA LEU A 92 9.26 0.78 6.36
C LEU A 92 9.76 0.25 7.71
N ASN A 93 10.66 0.99 8.35
CA ASN A 93 11.13 0.72 9.71
C ASN A 93 11.74 -0.67 9.90
N ASN A 94 12.53 -1.14 8.93
CA ASN A 94 13.12 -2.48 8.93
C ASN A 94 12.07 -3.62 8.99
N LYS A 95 10.84 -3.39 8.54
CA LYS A 95 9.79 -4.42 8.54
C LYS A 95 9.49 -4.88 7.12
N LYS A 96 9.34 -6.20 6.97
CA LYS A 96 8.77 -6.80 5.76
C LYS A 96 7.61 -7.73 6.10
N ALA A 97 6.70 -7.90 5.15
CA ALA A 97 5.73 -8.99 5.14
C ALA A 97 5.93 -9.87 3.90
N ILE A 98 5.55 -11.14 4.00
CA ILE A 98 5.58 -12.09 2.90
C ILE A 98 4.21 -12.74 2.81
N LEU A 99 3.57 -12.66 1.66
CA LEU A 99 2.24 -13.23 1.44
C LEU A 99 2.27 -14.24 0.30
N LYS A 100 1.45 -15.28 0.43
CA LYS A 100 1.14 -16.21 -0.66
C LYS A 100 -0.01 -15.65 -1.50
N SER A 101 0.08 -15.73 -2.82
CA SER A 101 -0.98 -15.24 -3.70
C SER A 101 -2.25 -16.13 -3.62
N PRO A 102 -3.46 -15.55 -3.59
CA PRO A 102 -4.70 -16.29 -3.83
C PRO A 102 -4.76 -16.79 -5.28
N LYS A 103 -5.56 -17.83 -5.56
CA LYS A 103 -5.81 -18.35 -6.92
C LYS A 103 -6.85 -17.53 -7.68
N VAL A 104 -6.68 -16.21 -7.66
CA VAL A 104 -7.45 -15.26 -8.49
C VAL A 104 -6.49 -14.47 -9.39
N THR A 105 -7.03 -13.70 -10.33
CA THR A 105 -6.25 -12.92 -11.29
C THR A 105 -6.16 -11.45 -10.89
N ILE A 106 -5.22 -10.70 -11.46
CA ILE A 106 -5.17 -9.23 -11.32
C ILE A 106 -6.46 -8.54 -11.81
N HIS A 107 -7.20 -9.17 -12.74
CA HIS A 107 -8.44 -8.62 -13.29
C HIS A 107 -9.68 -8.96 -12.47
N SER A 108 -9.60 -9.95 -11.57
CA SER A 108 -10.71 -10.39 -10.75
C SER A 108 -11.37 -9.29 -9.88
N PRO A 109 -10.66 -8.25 -9.38
CA PRO A 109 -11.27 -7.17 -8.60
C PRO A 109 -12.26 -6.31 -9.40
N LYS A 110 -12.20 -6.31 -10.74
CA LYS A 110 -13.08 -5.47 -11.60
C LYS A 110 -14.57 -5.71 -11.36
N ASN A 111 -14.92 -6.93 -10.97
CA ASN A 111 -16.30 -7.37 -10.73
C ASN A 111 -16.84 -6.90 -9.37
N TYR A 112 -15.96 -6.46 -8.47
CA TYR A 112 -16.31 -6.04 -7.11
C TYR A 112 -16.10 -4.54 -6.88
N LEU A 113 -15.54 -3.82 -7.86
CA LEU A 113 -15.38 -2.38 -7.81
C LEU A 113 -16.65 -1.66 -8.29
N PRO A 114 -17.24 -0.79 -7.45
CA PRO A 114 -18.36 0.07 -7.85
C PRO A 114 -17.98 0.95 -9.05
N LYS A 115 -18.96 1.26 -9.92
CA LYS A 115 -18.72 2.08 -11.13
C LYS A 115 -18.09 3.43 -10.80
N GLY A 116 -18.55 4.09 -9.74
CA GLY A 116 -18.01 5.37 -9.27
C GLY A 116 -16.57 5.34 -8.76
N MET A 117 -15.98 4.15 -8.59
CA MET A 117 -14.60 3.96 -8.12
C MET A 117 -13.62 3.56 -9.24
N LYS A 118 -14.09 3.49 -10.50
CA LYS A 118 -13.26 3.17 -11.67
C LYS A 118 -12.77 4.47 -12.33
N GLY A 119 -11.57 4.92 -11.96
CA GLY A 119 -10.91 6.12 -12.52
C GLY A 119 -9.69 5.80 -13.40
N GLY A 120 -8.84 6.79 -13.73
CA GLY A 120 -7.68 6.58 -14.62
C GLY A 120 -6.79 5.38 -14.23
N MET A 121 -6.41 5.29 -12.96
CA MET A 121 -5.61 4.17 -12.43
C MET A 121 -6.30 2.80 -12.56
N TYR A 122 -7.64 2.73 -12.58
CA TYR A 122 -8.32 1.46 -12.83
C TYR A 122 -7.96 0.94 -14.22
N TYR A 123 -7.97 1.83 -15.22
CA TYR A 123 -7.65 1.46 -16.58
C TYR A 123 -6.17 1.10 -16.74
N ASP A 124 -5.27 1.83 -16.08
CA ASP A 124 -3.82 1.63 -16.19
C ASP A 124 -3.29 0.38 -15.47
N TYR A 125 -3.97 -0.07 -14.41
CA TYR A 125 -3.48 -1.14 -13.55
C TYR A 125 -4.35 -2.40 -13.58
N LEU A 126 -5.68 -2.23 -13.58
CA LEU A 126 -6.59 -3.37 -13.54
C LEU A 126 -7.08 -3.74 -14.94
N ASP A 127 -7.33 -2.77 -15.83
CA ASP A 127 -7.99 -3.04 -17.11
C ASP A 127 -7.07 -3.35 -18.31
N ARG A 128 -5.77 -3.10 -18.19
CA ARG A 128 -4.82 -3.40 -19.28
C ARG A 128 -4.63 -4.91 -19.49
N LYS A 129 -4.67 -5.34 -20.75
CA LYS A 129 -4.54 -6.76 -21.15
C LYS A 129 -3.11 -7.30 -21.11
N ASP A 130 -2.11 -6.43 -21.06
CA ASP A 130 -0.67 -6.75 -21.10
C ASP A 130 -0.05 -6.97 -19.71
N ARG A 131 -0.85 -6.89 -18.63
CA ARG A 131 -0.35 -7.01 -17.27
C ARG A 131 -0.13 -8.46 -16.86
N THR A 132 0.81 -8.65 -15.94
CA THR A 132 1.02 -9.92 -15.24
C THR A 132 -0.28 -10.42 -14.62
N ASN A 133 -0.52 -11.73 -14.66
CA ASN A 133 -1.71 -12.33 -14.06
C ASN A 133 -1.59 -12.54 -12.54
N ASP A 134 -0.67 -11.83 -11.88
CA ASP A 134 -0.43 -11.94 -10.44
C ASP A 134 -1.32 -10.98 -9.65
N PRO A 135 -2.26 -11.49 -8.82
CA PRO A 135 -3.17 -10.64 -8.06
C PRO A 135 -2.45 -9.76 -7.03
N LEU A 136 -1.31 -10.21 -6.49
CA LEU A 136 -0.59 -9.46 -5.47
C LEU A 136 0.22 -8.29 -6.03
N TYR A 137 0.28 -8.10 -7.34
CA TYR A 137 0.81 -6.87 -7.93
C TYR A 137 0.03 -5.62 -7.48
N ILE A 138 -1.27 -5.76 -7.16
CA ILE A 138 -2.06 -4.67 -6.57
C ILE A 138 -1.48 -4.24 -5.21
N PHE A 139 -0.99 -5.19 -4.41
CA PHE A 139 -0.38 -4.90 -3.11
C PHE A 139 1.03 -4.33 -3.25
N ASP A 140 1.75 -4.73 -4.31
CA ASP A 140 3.07 -4.22 -4.67
C ASP A 140 2.97 -2.71 -4.95
N GLU A 141 2.10 -2.34 -5.88
CA GLU A 141 1.76 -0.95 -6.20
C GLU A 141 1.24 -0.19 -4.98
N TRP A 142 0.35 -0.78 -4.19
CA TRP A 142 -0.18 -0.13 -3.00
C TRP A 142 0.92 0.24 -2.00
N THR A 143 1.82 -0.71 -1.74
CA THR A 143 2.94 -0.53 -0.80
C THR A 143 3.94 0.49 -1.33
N ALA A 144 4.24 0.46 -2.62
CA ALA A 144 5.09 1.45 -3.28
C ALA A 144 4.50 2.86 -3.20
N TYR A 145 3.20 3.02 -3.48
CA TYR A 145 2.51 4.29 -3.31
C TYR A 145 2.49 4.77 -1.86
N LEU A 146 2.29 3.88 -0.88
CA LEU A 146 2.34 4.24 0.54
C LEU A 146 3.71 4.78 0.95
N ASN A 147 4.80 4.10 0.55
CA ASN A 147 6.15 4.52 0.91
C ASN A 147 6.58 5.80 0.16
N GLY A 148 6.21 5.92 -1.11
CA GLY A 148 6.41 7.14 -1.90
C GLY A 148 5.63 8.34 -1.35
N GLY A 149 4.36 8.14 -0.99
CA GLY A 149 3.52 9.16 -0.39
C GLY A 149 4.00 9.59 1.00
N ARG A 150 4.43 8.64 1.84
CA ARG A 150 5.05 8.96 3.14
C ARG A 150 6.31 9.81 2.97
N SER A 151 7.13 9.49 1.97
CA SER A 151 8.31 10.29 1.61
C SER A 151 7.93 11.72 1.22
N ALA A 152 6.86 11.89 0.43
CA ALA A 152 6.36 13.21 0.06
C ALA A 152 5.89 14.03 1.27
N VAL A 153 5.11 13.41 2.18
CA VAL A 153 4.62 14.04 3.40
C VAL A 153 5.78 14.44 4.33
N ASP A 154 6.76 13.55 4.55
CA ASP A 154 7.94 13.84 5.37
C ASP A 154 8.74 15.03 4.83
N LEU A 155 8.95 15.09 3.52
CA LEU A 155 9.66 16.21 2.88
C LEU A 155 8.87 17.51 2.96
N ALA A 156 7.54 17.45 2.78
CA ALA A 156 6.69 18.63 2.85
C ALA A 156 6.63 19.21 4.27
N GLN A 157 6.52 18.36 5.29
CA GLN A 157 6.57 18.78 6.69
C GLN A 157 7.90 19.43 7.08
N LYS A 158 9.00 19.09 6.37
CA LYS A 158 10.33 19.71 6.52
C LYS A 158 10.56 20.93 5.63
N GLY A 159 9.57 21.36 4.84
CA GLY A 159 9.74 22.46 3.87
C GLY A 159 10.68 22.13 2.69
N MET A 160 10.96 20.85 2.44
CA MET A 160 11.87 20.37 1.40
C MET A 160 11.13 19.92 0.12
N TRP A 161 9.79 19.84 0.18
CA TRP A 161 8.96 19.44 -0.95
C TRP A 161 8.73 20.60 -1.92
N LYS A 162 9.07 20.41 -3.19
CA LYS A 162 9.01 21.45 -4.24
C LYS A 162 8.14 21.05 -5.44
N TRP A 163 7.40 19.96 -5.35
CA TRP A 163 6.61 19.41 -6.46
C TRP A 163 5.11 19.62 -6.21
N ASP A 164 4.32 19.81 -7.25
CA ASP A 164 2.84 19.82 -7.15
C ASP A 164 2.33 18.46 -7.62
N ARG A 165 2.11 17.54 -6.68
CA ARG A 165 1.93 16.12 -7.01
C ARG A 165 0.98 15.43 -6.02
N GLY A 166 -0.32 15.57 -6.27
CA GLY A 166 -1.32 14.95 -5.40
C GLY A 166 -1.53 13.46 -5.62
N ASP A 167 -0.98 12.86 -6.69
CA ASP A 167 -0.99 11.41 -6.88
C ASP A 167 -0.22 10.67 -5.77
N ALA A 168 0.78 11.31 -5.14
CA ALA A 168 1.61 10.73 -4.08
C ALA A 168 0.78 10.24 -2.88
N VAL A 169 -0.28 10.96 -2.50
CA VAL A 169 -1.18 10.56 -1.40
C VAL A 169 -2.54 10.04 -1.89
N ALA A 170 -2.94 10.34 -3.14
CA ALA A 170 -4.16 9.81 -3.73
C ALA A 170 -4.03 8.36 -4.22
N GLY A 171 -2.85 7.95 -4.71
CA GLY A 171 -2.58 6.59 -5.17
C GLY A 171 -2.89 5.51 -4.12
N PRO A 172 -2.40 5.64 -2.86
CA PRO A 172 -2.73 4.72 -1.78
C PRO A 172 -4.22 4.47 -1.57
N VAL A 173 -5.05 5.51 -1.70
CA VAL A 173 -6.50 5.39 -1.54
C VAL A 173 -7.11 4.51 -2.64
N LYS A 174 -6.71 4.75 -3.89
CA LYS A 174 -7.21 4.00 -5.05
C LYS A 174 -6.81 2.53 -4.94
N PHE A 175 -5.54 2.25 -4.64
CA PHE A 175 -5.06 0.88 -4.45
C PHE A 175 -5.63 0.21 -3.19
N GLY A 176 -5.98 0.97 -2.15
CA GLY A 176 -6.73 0.46 -1.00
C GLY A 176 -8.11 -0.07 -1.40
N MET A 177 -8.85 0.65 -2.25
CA MET A 177 -10.14 0.16 -2.77
C MET A 177 -9.98 -1.04 -3.69
N TYR A 178 -8.95 -1.05 -4.54
CA TYR A 178 -8.65 -2.20 -5.41
C TYR A 178 -8.28 -3.43 -4.58
N SER A 179 -7.61 -3.22 -3.45
CA SER A 179 -7.25 -4.28 -2.50
C SER A 179 -8.45 -4.84 -1.73
N LEU A 180 -9.42 -4.00 -1.36
CA LEU A 180 -10.71 -4.46 -0.82
C LEU A 180 -11.43 -5.35 -1.84
N ALA A 181 -11.54 -4.89 -3.10
CA ALA A 181 -12.15 -5.65 -4.17
C ALA A 181 -11.40 -6.96 -4.48
N LEU A 182 -10.07 -6.97 -4.37
CA LEU A 182 -9.27 -8.19 -4.47
C LEU A 182 -9.59 -9.17 -3.33
N GLY A 183 -9.72 -8.67 -2.10
CA GLY A 183 -10.13 -9.48 -0.95
C GLY A 183 -11.52 -10.09 -1.14
N MET A 184 -12.48 -9.31 -1.64
CA MET A 184 -13.82 -9.81 -2.00
C MET A 184 -13.74 -10.92 -3.06
N SER A 185 -12.90 -10.74 -4.08
CA SER A 185 -12.70 -11.76 -5.10
C SER A 185 -12.05 -13.03 -4.55
N ALA A 186 -11.02 -12.91 -3.72
CA ALA A 186 -10.38 -14.06 -3.08
C ALA A 186 -11.35 -14.80 -2.15
N GLN A 187 -12.18 -14.10 -1.39
CA GLN A 187 -13.20 -14.70 -0.54
C GLN A 187 -14.21 -15.53 -1.34
N GLN A 188 -14.66 -15.01 -2.48
CA GLN A 188 -15.67 -15.67 -3.32
C GLN A 188 -15.07 -16.82 -4.16
N ASN A 189 -13.92 -16.60 -4.77
CA ASN A 189 -13.39 -17.47 -5.82
C ASN A 189 -12.25 -18.39 -5.35
N ASP A 190 -11.66 -18.13 -4.17
CA ASP A 190 -10.69 -19.03 -3.52
C ASP A 190 -10.98 -19.17 -2.01
N PRO A 191 -12.14 -19.73 -1.64
CA PRO A 191 -12.57 -19.80 -0.23
C PRO A 191 -11.64 -20.64 0.64
N ASN A 192 -10.95 -21.63 0.06
CA ASN A 192 -9.95 -22.44 0.77
C ASN A 192 -8.74 -21.61 1.15
N TYR A 193 -8.21 -20.78 0.23
CA TYR A 193 -7.19 -19.80 0.58
C TYR A 193 -7.71 -18.83 1.64
N TRP A 194 -8.92 -18.27 1.45
CA TRP A 194 -9.48 -17.26 2.34
C TRP A 194 -9.59 -17.76 3.78
N LYS A 195 -10.02 -19.00 4.00
CA LYS A 195 -10.15 -19.62 5.33
C LYS A 195 -8.82 -20.10 5.91
N SER A 196 -7.76 -20.16 5.12
CA SER A 196 -6.44 -20.63 5.56
C SER A 196 -5.65 -19.56 6.33
N LYS A 197 -4.52 -19.98 6.92
CA LYS A 197 -3.53 -19.06 7.52
C LYS A 197 -2.96 -18.03 6.54
N ASN A 198 -2.90 -18.36 5.24
CA ASN A 198 -2.48 -17.38 4.22
C ASN A 198 -3.56 -16.31 4.01
N GLY A 199 -4.84 -16.70 4.02
CA GLY A 199 -5.96 -15.76 3.96
C GLY A 199 -6.05 -14.86 5.19
N GLU A 200 -5.71 -15.38 6.38
CA GLU A 200 -5.56 -14.56 7.59
C GLU A 200 -4.48 -13.48 7.42
N GLN A 201 -3.31 -13.84 6.89
CA GLN A 201 -2.23 -12.89 6.64
C GLN A 201 -2.58 -11.87 5.54
N PHE A 202 -3.29 -12.29 4.49
CA PHE A 202 -3.83 -11.39 3.48
C PHE A 202 -4.75 -10.33 4.11
N ARG A 203 -5.74 -10.76 4.91
CA ARG A 203 -6.66 -9.84 5.61
C ARG A 203 -5.92 -8.89 6.56
N ALA A 204 -4.98 -9.42 7.34
CA ALA A 204 -4.18 -8.62 8.26
C ALA A 204 -3.37 -7.55 7.52
N PHE A 205 -2.77 -7.90 6.38
CA PHE A 205 -2.04 -6.97 5.53
C PHE A 205 -2.95 -5.90 4.92
N THR A 206 -4.13 -6.29 4.42
CA THR A 206 -5.12 -5.33 3.90
C THR A 206 -5.57 -4.36 4.99
N LYS A 207 -5.90 -4.86 6.19
CA LYS A 207 -6.28 -4.05 7.35
C LYS A 207 -5.17 -3.05 7.71
N PHE A 208 -3.93 -3.53 7.83
CA PHE A 208 -2.75 -2.72 8.14
C PHE A 208 -2.54 -1.58 7.12
N ASN A 209 -2.54 -1.89 5.82
CA ASN A 209 -2.29 -0.88 4.80
C ASN A 209 -3.48 0.06 4.56
N LEU A 210 -4.73 -0.35 4.84
CA LEU A 210 -5.86 0.58 4.85
C LEU A 210 -5.70 1.64 5.94
N GLU A 211 -5.24 1.25 7.13
CA GLU A 211 -4.97 2.20 8.21
C GLU A 211 -3.83 3.17 7.85
N ARG A 212 -2.73 2.66 7.27
CA ARG A 212 -1.68 3.50 6.71
C ARG A 212 -2.19 4.46 5.63
N THR A 213 -3.05 3.96 4.74
CA THR A 213 -3.65 4.74 3.65
C THR A 213 -4.45 5.92 4.19
N VAL A 214 -5.36 5.69 5.14
CA VAL A 214 -6.19 6.76 5.69
C VAL A 214 -5.35 7.76 6.47
N ASN A 215 -4.39 7.29 7.28
CA ASN A 215 -3.50 8.17 8.03
C ASN A 215 -2.68 9.07 7.09
N LEU A 216 -2.04 8.46 6.08
CA LEU A 216 -1.26 9.18 5.09
C LEU A 216 -2.11 10.19 4.30
N PHE A 217 -3.30 9.79 3.86
CA PHE A 217 -4.21 10.67 3.12
C PHE A 217 -4.65 11.87 3.98
N ASN A 218 -4.99 11.64 5.25
CA ASN A 218 -5.39 12.70 6.18
C ASN A 218 -4.25 13.68 6.48
N GLU A 219 -3.01 13.19 6.56
CA GLU A 219 -1.82 14.06 6.70
C GLU A 219 -1.54 14.84 5.43
N GLY A 220 -1.56 14.18 4.27
CA GLY A 220 -1.40 14.81 2.96
C GLY A 220 -2.44 15.87 2.68
N ASN A 221 -3.69 15.67 3.14
CA ASN A 221 -4.78 16.62 2.94
C ASN A 221 -4.52 17.99 3.62
N LYS A 222 -3.66 18.03 4.64
CA LYS A 222 -3.26 19.26 5.34
C LYS A 222 -2.17 20.04 4.59
N ILE A 223 -1.61 19.46 3.52
CA ILE A 223 -0.48 20.01 2.76
C ILE A 223 -0.97 20.40 1.38
N LYS A 224 -1.08 21.71 1.11
CA LYS A 224 -1.69 22.24 -0.12
C LYS A 224 -1.10 21.65 -1.42
N SER A 225 0.23 21.49 -1.49
CA SER A 225 0.94 20.94 -2.67
C SER A 225 0.73 19.43 -2.89
N LEU A 226 0.07 18.74 -1.95
CA LEU A 226 -0.30 17.32 -2.06
C LEU A 226 -1.82 17.14 -2.20
N SER A 227 -2.63 18.19 -1.99
CA SER A 227 -4.10 18.09 -1.94
C SER A 227 -4.85 18.91 -2.99
N SER A 228 -4.16 19.71 -3.80
CA SER A 228 -4.75 20.59 -4.83
C SER A 228 -5.21 19.88 -6.10
N SER A 229 -4.59 18.75 -6.45
CA SER A 229 -4.78 18.09 -7.76
C SER A 229 -6.15 17.43 -7.93
N SER A 230 -6.59 17.27 -9.19
CA SER A 230 -7.82 16.53 -9.53
C SER A 230 -7.78 15.07 -9.07
N ILE A 231 -6.62 14.41 -9.16
CA ILE A 231 -6.47 13.02 -8.71
C ILE A 231 -6.67 12.88 -7.19
N HIS A 232 -6.31 13.89 -6.41
CA HIS A 232 -6.61 13.95 -4.97
C HIS A 232 -8.11 14.10 -4.71
N GLN A 233 -8.80 14.94 -5.49
CA GLN A 233 -10.24 15.09 -5.40
C GLN A 233 -10.97 13.77 -5.71
N GLU A 234 -10.53 13.05 -6.75
CA GLU A 234 -11.06 11.71 -7.06
C GLU A 234 -10.86 10.72 -5.90
N ALA A 235 -9.67 10.70 -5.28
CA ALA A 235 -9.41 9.84 -4.12
C ALA A 235 -10.30 10.21 -2.92
N SER A 236 -10.48 11.52 -2.66
CA SER A 236 -11.40 11.99 -1.62
C SER A 236 -12.84 11.56 -1.89
N GLN A 237 -13.31 11.69 -3.14
CA GLN A 237 -14.64 11.24 -3.54
C GLN A 237 -14.80 9.73 -3.35
N MET A 238 -13.78 8.94 -3.70
CA MET A 238 -13.77 7.50 -3.52
C MET A 238 -13.90 7.09 -2.05
N LEU A 239 -13.14 7.71 -1.14
CA LEU A 239 -13.29 7.47 0.30
C LEU A 239 -14.67 7.89 0.81
N ASN A 240 -15.20 9.02 0.34
CA ASN A 240 -16.51 9.50 0.75
C ASN A 240 -17.64 8.58 0.25
N GLN A 241 -17.55 8.06 -0.98
CA GLN A 241 -18.49 7.05 -1.48
C GLN A 241 -18.47 5.77 -0.65
N LEU A 242 -17.29 5.34 -0.16
CA LEU A 242 -17.19 4.18 0.72
C LEU A 242 -17.86 4.47 2.08
N ARG A 243 -17.61 5.67 2.64
CA ARG A 243 -18.14 6.13 3.93
C ARG A 243 -19.65 6.36 3.96
N ASP A 244 -20.23 6.77 2.83
CA ASP A 244 -21.65 7.03 2.73
C ASP A 244 -22.46 5.74 2.92
N THR A 245 -23.04 5.57 4.11
CA THR A 245 -23.83 4.40 4.48
C THR A 245 -25.11 4.27 3.65
N ASN A 246 -25.56 5.36 3.02
CA ASN A 246 -26.75 5.39 2.17
C ASN A 246 -26.44 5.07 0.70
N ASN A 247 -25.16 4.92 0.32
CA ASN A 247 -24.78 4.55 -1.03
C ASN A 247 -24.86 3.02 -1.21
N PRO A 248 -25.84 2.48 -1.97
CA PRO A 248 -25.97 1.03 -2.15
C PRO A 248 -24.85 0.43 -2.98
N GLN A 249 -24.16 1.22 -3.81
CA GLN A 249 -23.09 0.72 -4.68
C GLN A 249 -21.87 0.25 -3.87
N THR A 250 -21.66 0.79 -2.68
CA THR A 250 -20.51 0.49 -1.81
C THR A 250 -20.87 -0.39 -0.62
N GLU A 251 -22.14 -0.80 -0.48
CA GLU A 251 -22.64 -1.59 0.65
C GLU A 251 -21.90 -2.93 0.77
N ALA A 252 -21.76 -3.68 -0.33
CA ALA A 252 -21.08 -4.97 -0.32
C ALA A 252 -19.61 -4.84 0.15
N MET A 253 -18.93 -3.77 -0.24
CA MET A 253 -17.55 -3.49 0.17
C MET A 253 -17.46 -3.10 1.64
N ARG A 254 -18.41 -2.30 2.15
CA ARG A 254 -18.52 -2.00 3.59
C ARG A 254 -18.77 -3.25 4.42
N ASN A 255 -19.71 -4.09 4.00
CA ASN A 255 -20.04 -5.33 4.69
C ASN A 255 -18.85 -6.30 4.69
N PHE A 256 -18.15 -6.41 3.55
CA PHE A 256 -16.90 -7.14 3.48
C PHE A 256 -15.88 -6.63 4.52
N ALA A 257 -15.65 -5.31 4.59
CA ALA A 257 -14.71 -4.74 5.55
C ALA A 257 -15.11 -5.02 7.00
N LYS A 258 -16.39 -4.83 7.37
CA LYS A 258 -16.91 -5.10 8.72
C LYS A 258 -16.71 -6.57 9.10
N ASN A 259 -17.13 -7.48 8.25
CA ASN A 259 -17.10 -8.92 8.52
C ASN A 259 -15.68 -9.47 8.66
N ASN A 260 -14.68 -8.82 8.05
CA ASN A 260 -13.31 -9.32 8.02
C ASN A 260 -12.35 -8.59 8.94
N PHE A 261 -12.60 -7.31 9.26
CA PHE A 261 -11.66 -6.48 10.01
C PHE A 261 -12.12 -6.13 11.42
N ASN A 262 -13.41 -6.27 11.73
CA ASN A 262 -13.95 -6.00 13.07
C ASN A 262 -13.90 -7.21 14.02
N ILE A 263 -13.46 -8.39 13.56
CA ILE A 263 -13.48 -9.65 14.33
C ILE A 263 -12.78 -9.51 15.70
N ASN A 264 -11.61 -8.88 15.73
CA ASN A 264 -10.81 -8.69 16.96
C ASN A 264 -10.70 -7.21 17.37
N ASP A 265 -11.45 -6.32 16.71
CA ASP A 265 -11.47 -4.88 16.94
C ASP A 265 -12.81 -4.33 16.43
N PRO A 266 -13.90 -4.47 17.22
CA PRO A 266 -15.28 -4.26 16.77
C PRO A 266 -15.54 -2.90 16.12
N ASP A 267 -14.77 -1.89 16.50
CA ASP A 267 -14.91 -0.51 16.02
C ASP A 267 -13.91 -0.12 14.92
N TRP A 268 -13.13 -1.07 14.39
CA TRP A 268 -12.05 -0.74 13.45
C TRP A 268 -12.55 -0.01 12.19
N THR A 269 -13.60 -0.50 11.52
CA THR A 269 -14.13 0.19 10.32
C THR A 269 -14.65 1.58 10.64
N LYS A 270 -15.28 1.76 11.81
CA LYS A 270 -15.77 3.07 12.24
C LYS A 270 -14.61 4.04 12.51
N ARG A 271 -13.57 3.58 13.19
CA ARG A 271 -12.39 4.37 13.55
C ARG A 271 -11.52 4.72 12.34
N VAL A 272 -11.26 3.76 11.46
CA VAL A 272 -10.32 3.92 10.35
C VAL A 272 -11.02 4.35 9.07
N LEU A 273 -12.09 3.67 8.68
CA LEU A 273 -12.76 3.94 7.40
C LEU A 273 -13.92 4.93 7.53
N GLY A 274 -14.52 5.07 8.72
CA GLY A 274 -15.58 6.04 9.01
C GLY A 274 -17.02 5.49 8.89
N PHE A 275 -17.23 4.17 8.92
CA PHE A 275 -18.56 3.55 8.76
C PHE A 275 -18.75 2.21 9.51
#